data_AF-A0A7S4S405-F1
#
_entry.id   AF-A0A7S4S405-F1
#
_cell.length_a   1.000
_cell.length_b   1.000
_cell.length_c   1.000
_cell.angle_alpha   90.00
_cell.angle_beta   90.00
_cell.angle_gamma   90.00
#
_symmetry.space_group_name_H-M   'P 1'
#
loop_
_entity.id
_entity.type
_entity.pdbx_description
1 polymer ?
#
loop_
_entity_poly.entity_id
_entity_poly.type
_entity_poly.pdbx_seq_one_letter_code
_entity_poly.pdbx_strand_id
1 'polypeptide(L)'
;FFDDLQWADAYSLHLIRALVTDKSIKHFLFIGCIRDDEVDITHPFATELYEIQMRSVAVTKIEVTNITKEEANALITDYFHFSKKVTSFLTDLVYQKTNGNAFCITQFLQSLCGERLIQWSSVLKCWEIDTKSIITQFVPEDVPDDSIRKLVRKILQLPSKTQHALQMMSCVGSKCSESTMLLFLDEEMIKRADKPNQRNDSLPCFSVAVHEGLLVMDGTGYNFSHDQVQYAAYSLIPEEEKHLWHLQIGRKIWNNVAEKRKDKVIFTAVDQMNYGISSVESGDQKVFLAKLNLRAGGKAMSLSAFSSCAYYFSTGIKLLSREGRRESNVIISIFKLCLLFQY
;
A
#
# COMPACT_ATOMS: atom_id res chain seq x y z
N PHE A 1 23.42 12.55 34.45
CA PHE A 1 23.41 11.96 33.11
C PHE A 1 24.64 12.46 32.39
N PHE A 2 25.42 11.57 31.80
CA PHE A 2 26.58 11.90 30.97
C PHE A 2 26.45 11.18 29.63
N ASP A 3 26.78 11.89 28.56
CA ASP A 3 26.71 11.37 27.20
C ASP A 3 28.12 11.09 26.65
N ASP A 4 28.19 10.22 25.66
CA ASP A 4 29.42 9.81 24.96
C ASP A 4 30.63 9.49 25.89
N LEU A 5 30.41 8.64 26.89
CA LEU A 5 31.44 8.28 27.89
C LEU A 5 32.68 7.61 27.31
N GLN A 6 32.64 7.12 26.07
CA GLN A 6 33.79 6.58 25.37
C GLN A 6 34.90 7.63 25.12
N TRP A 7 34.57 8.92 25.10
CA TRP A 7 35.57 10.01 24.98
C TRP A 7 36.10 10.51 26.32
N ALA A 8 35.62 9.99 27.46
CA ALA A 8 36.05 10.44 28.76
C ALA A 8 37.50 10.01 29.04
N ASP A 9 38.31 10.93 29.57
CA ASP A 9 39.67 10.60 29.99
C ASP A 9 39.68 9.71 31.25
N ALA A 10 40.83 9.09 31.52
CA ALA A 10 40.98 8.16 32.64
C ALA A 10 40.70 8.82 34.01
N TYR A 11 41.03 10.11 34.16
CA TYR A 11 40.79 10.85 35.41
C TYR A 11 39.29 11.06 35.66
N SER A 12 38.54 11.39 34.62
CA SER A 12 37.09 11.56 34.68
C SER A 12 36.40 10.24 35.01
N LEU A 13 36.82 9.14 34.36
CA LEU A 13 36.28 7.81 34.65
C LEU A 13 36.58 7.36 36.10
N HIS A 14 37.80 7.63 36.60
CA HIS A 14 38.15 7.38 37.99
C HIS A 14 37.31 8.18 38.97
N LEU A 15 37.02 9.45 38.66
CA LEU A 15 36.14 10.28 39.49
C LEU A 15 34.71 9.71 39.51
N ILE A 16 34.19 9.29 38.35
CA ILE A 16 32.88 8.64 38.27
C ILE A 16 32.87 7.40 39.15
N ARG A 17 33.85 6.49 39.01
CA ARG A 17 33.99 5.30 39.87
C ARG A 17 34.01 5.67 41.35
N ALA A 18 34.78 6.69 41.74
CA ALA A 18 34.86 7.12 43.13
C ALA A 18 33.48 7.56 43.66
N LEU A 19 32.73 8.33 42.88
CA LEU A 19 31.39 8.81 43.24
C LEU A 19 30.35 7.68 43.32
N VAL A 20 30.28 6.79 42.32
CA VAL A 20 29.30 5.67 42.36
C VAL A 20 29.62 4.62 43.41
N THR A 21 30.88 4.51 43.86
CA THR A 21 31.29 3.50 44.87
C THR A 21 31.35 4.05 46.29
N ASP A 22 31.20 5.36 46.49
CA ASP A 22 31.21 5.98 47.82
C ASP A 22 29.89 5.73 48.56
N LYS A 23 29.95 4.88 49.58
CA LYS A 23 28.80 4.50 50.43
C LYS A 23 28.28 5.64 51.30
N SER A 24 29.03 6.73 51.47
CA SER A 24 28.55 7.92 52.19
C SER A 24 27.48 8.67 51.39
N ILE A 25 27.49 8.52 50.06
CA ILE A 25 26.53 9.14 49.14
C ILE A 25 25.27 8.27 49.08
N LYS A 26 24.21 8.68 49.79
CA LYS A 26 22.99 7.86 49.94
C LYS A 26 21.98 7.98 48.79
N HIS A 27 22.02 9.06 48.01
CA HIS A 27 21.00 9.39 47.01
C HIS A 27 21.64 9.85 45.71
N PHE A 28 22.22 8.89 44.98
CA PHE A 28 22.89 9.18 43.72
C PHE A 28 22.52 8.14 42.66
N LEU A 29 22.04 8.62 41.51
CA LEU A 29 21.77 7.82 40.32
C LEU A 29 22.68 8.33 39.21
N PHE A 30 23.59 7.48 38.77
CA PHE A 30 24.40 7.75 37.60
C PHE A 30 23.76 7.09 36.37
N ILE A 31 23.62 7.88 35.30
CA ILE A 31 23.18 7.40 34.00
C ILE A 31 24.23 7.85 33.00
N GLY A 32 24.77 6.90 32.25
CA GLY A 32 25.78 7.12 31.24
C GLY A 32 25.35 6.51 29.91
N CYS A 33 25.58 7.22 28.81
CA CYS A 33 25.48 6.68 27.47
C CYS A 33 26.88 6.38 26.93
N ILE A 34 26.98 5.28 26.18
CA ILE A 34 28.22 4.85 25.56
C ILE A 34 27.93 4.11 24.26
N ARG A 35 28.83 4.22 23.30
CA ARG A 35 28.81 3.45 22.06
C ARG A 35 29.53 2.11 22.27
N ASP A 36 28.87 1.04 21.89
CA ASP A 36 29.35 -0.34 22.07
C ASP A 36 30.36 -0.77 21.01
N ASP A 37 30.37 -0.12 19.84
CA ASP A 37 31.34 -0.33 18.75
C ASP A 37 32.69 0.38 18.97
N GLU A 38 32.73 1.41 19.82
CA GLU A 38 33.95 2.18 20.13
C GLU A 38 34.67 1.70 21.41
N VAL A 39 34.15 0.69 22.11
CA VAL A 39 34.65 0.23 23.42
C VAL A 39 35.00 -1.26 23.37
N ASP A 40 36.26 -1.55 23.07
CA ASP A 40 36.77 -2.92 23.14
C ASP A 40 37.12 -3.33 24.59
N ILE A 41 37.52 -4.59 24.78
CA ILE A 41 37.90 -5.16 26.08
C ILE A 41 39.11 -4.43 26.69
N THR A 42 39.89 -3.70 25.90
CA THR A 42 41.07 -2.94 26.33
C THR A 42 40.77 -1.48 26.68
N HIS A 43 39.53 -1.02 26.44
CA HIS A 43 39.15 0.36 26.69
C HIS A 43 39.13 0.70 28.21
N PRO A 44 39.64 1.87 28.63
CA PRO A 44 39.68 2.28 30.04
C PRO A 44 38.33 2.21 30.76
N PHE A 45 37.23 2.50 30.04
CA PHE A 45 35.87 2.36 30.57
C PHE A 45 35.50 0.92 30.95
N ALA A 46 35.92 -0.08 30.16
CA ALA A 46 35.60 -1.48 30.45
C ALA A 46 36.25 -1.93 31.77
N THR A 47 37.48 -1.50 32.02
CA THR A 47 38.20 -1.73 33.28
C THR A 47 37.49 -1.07 34.46
N GLU A 48 37.11 0.21 34.34
CA GLU A 48 36.43 0.93 35.42
C GLU A 48 35.03 0.36 35.70
N LEU A 49 34.28 -0.05 34.68
CA LEU A 49 32.98 -0.69 34.82
C LEU A 49 33.08 -2.03 35.55
N TYR A 50 34.09 -2.84 35.23
CA TYR A 50 34.39 -4.09 35.93
C TYR A 50 34.67 -3.84 37.42
N GLU A 51 35.47 -2.83 37.74
CA GLU A 51 35.75 -2.47 39.13
C GLU A 51 34.50 -1.98 39.90
N ILE A 52 33.63 -1.20 39.25
CA ILE A 52 32.36 -0.75 39.83
C ILE A 52 31.48 -1.95 40.18
N GLN A 53 31.36 -2.93 39.26
CA GLN A 53 30.58 -4.15 39.47
C GLN A 53 31.14 -5.01 40.61
N MET A 54 32.47 -5.15 40.70
CA MET A 54 33.14 -5.88 41.79
C MET A 54 32.88 -5.26 43.17
N ARG A 55 32.59 -3.95 43.24
CA ARG A 55 32.27 -3.23 44.49
C ARG A 55 30.78 -3.30 44.87
N SER A 56 30.01 -4.20 44.26
CA SER A 56 28.59 -4.45 44.55
C SER A 56 27.67 -3.25 44.32
N VAL A 57 28.06 -2.33 43.42
CA VAL A 57 27.16 -1.28 42.92
C VAL A 57 26.18 -1.92 41.94
N ALA A 58 24.88 -1.62 42.07
CA ALA A 58 23.89 -2.10 41.12
C ALA A 58 24.09 -1.40 39.77
N VAL A 59 24.44 -2.17 38.74
CA VAL A 59 24.65 -1.67 37.37
C VAL A 59 23.62 -2.33 36.45
N THR A 60 22.80 -1.50 35.80
CA THR A 60 21.84 -1.95 34.79
C THR A 60 22.32 -1.48 33.43
N LYS A 61 22.62 -2.43 32.53
CA LYS A 61 22.89 -2.13 31.12
C LYS A 61 21.58 -2.16 30.35
N ILE A 62 21.25 -1.06 29.67
CA ILE A 62 20.13 -0.97 28.73
C ILE A 62 20.74 -0.86 27.34
N GLU A 63 20.55 -1.89 26.53
CA GLU A 63 20.97 -1.89 25.14
C GLU A 63 19.90 -1.20 24.29
N VAL A 64 20.30 -0.14 23.60
CA VAL A 64 19.41 0.59 22.69
C VAL A 64 19.69 0.07 21.28
N THR A 65 18.85 -0.85 20.83
CA THR A 65 18.96 -1.43 19.49
C THR A 65 18.28 -0.53 18.45
N ASN A 66 18.57 -0.81 17.17
CA ASN A 66 17.83 -0.16 16.08
C ASN A 66 16.34 -0.46 16.19
N ILE A 67 15.53 0.54 15.84
CA ILE A 67 14.08 0.43 15.80
C ILE A 67 13.71 -0.69 14.83
N THR A 68 12.76 -1.54 15.21
CA THR A 68 12.24 -2.60 14.34
C THR A 68 11.38 -2.01 13.23
N LYS A 69 11.11 -2.80 12.19
CA LYS A 69 10.27 -2.35 11.08
C LYS A 69 8.84 -2.07 11.53
N GLU A 70 8.34 -2.88 12.45
CA GLU A 70 7.02 -2.77 13.07
C GLU A 70 6.90 -1.50 13.91
N GLU A 71 7.92 -1.20 14.73
CA GLU A 71 7.97 0.05 15.52
C GLU A 71 8.10 1.28 14.61
N ALA A 72 8.90 1.20 13.54
CA ALA A 72 8.98 2.25 12.53
C ALA A 72 7.61 2.48 11.84
N ASN A 73 6.86 1.42 11.55
CA ASN A 73 5.52 1.53 11.00
C ASN A 73 4.56 2.23 11.97
N ALA A 74 4.63 1.87 13.25
CA ALA A 74 3.82 2.50 14.29
C ALA A 74 4.14 4.00 14.41
N LEU A 75 5.43 4.37 14.47
CA LEU A 75 5.87 5.76 14.51
C LEU A 75 5.38 6.58 13.31
N ILE A 76 5.51 6.04 12.10
CA ILE A 76 5.05 6.72 10.87
C ILE A 76 3.52 6.84 10.86
N THR A 77 2.80 5.83 11.32
CA THR A 77 1.33 5.84 11.42
C THR A 77 0.87 6.90 12.41
N ASP A 78 1.50 6.98 13.58
CA ASP A 78 1.15 7.92 14.64
C ASP A 78 1.46 9.37 14.25
N TYR A 79 2.50 9.59 13.45
CA TYR A 79 2.88 10.94 13.04
C TYR A 79 2.06 11.48 11.87
N PHE A 80 1.84 10.67 10.84
CA PHE A 80 1.22 11.11 9.59
C PHE A 80 -0.24 10.68 9.41
N HIS A 81 -0.71 9.69 10.17
CA HIS A 81 -2.07 9.13 10.09
C HIS A 81 -2.49 8.70 8.68
N PHE A 82 -1.53 8.18 7.89
CA PHE A 82 -1.82 7.64 6.58
C PHE A 82 -2.62 6.32 6.66
N SER A 83 -3.23 5.94 5.54
CA SER A 83 -3.83 4.60 5.41
C SER A 83 -2.77 3.51 5.56
N LYS A 84 -3.16 2.34 6.08
CA LYS A 84 -2.25 1.19 6.29
C LYS A 84 -1.37 0.86 5.08
N LYS A 85 -1.92 0.96 3.86
CA LYS A 85 -1.19 0.70 2.61
C LYS A 85 -0.08 1.73 2.35
N VAL A 86 -0.38 3.00 2.56
CA VAL A 86 0.57 4.11 2.37
C VAL A 86 1.64 4.08 3.47
N THR A 87 1.24 3.86 4.72
CA THR A 87 2.20 3.74 5.82
C THR A 87 3.14 2.56 5.60
N SER A 88 2.64 1.39 5.18
CA SER A 88 3.49 0.24 4.87
C SER A 88 4.53 0.58 3.80
N PHE A 89 4.10 1.18 2.69
CA PHE A 89 5.01 1.61 1.63
C PHE A 89 6.10 2.57 2.12
N LEU A 90 5.70 3.61 2.87
CA LEU A 90 6.66 4.58 3.40
C LEU A 90 7.59 3.92 4.43
N THR A 91 7.08 3.00 5.24
CA THR A 91 7.89 2.23 6.21
C THR A 91 8.93 1.39 5.50
N ASP A 92 8.56 0.69 4.43
CA ASP A 92 9.49 -0.13 3.64
C ASP A 92 10.65 0.73 3.12
N LEU A 93 10.34 1.88 2.54
CA LEU A 93 11.33 2.81 2.02
C LEU A 93 12.23 3.37 3.13
N VAL A 94 11.63 3.86 4.22
CA VAL A 94 12.34 4.45 5.36
C VAL A 94 13.25 3.39 5.98
N TYR A 95 12.74 2.19 6.23
CA TYR A 95 13.50 1.11 6.85
C TYR A 95 14.66 0.66 5.95
N GLN A 96 14.42 0.54 4.65
CA GLN A 96 15.46 0.19 3.68
C GLN A 96 16.60 1.21 3.65
N LYS A 97 16.31 2.51 3.78
CA LYS A 97 17.33 3.57 3.74
C LYS A 97 18.09 3.75 5.05
N THR A 98 17.53 3.28 6.16
CA THR A 98 18.00 3.67 7.50
C THR A 98 18.37 2.48 8.37
N ASN A 99 17.98 1.26 7.97
CA ASN A 99 18.18 0.01 8.69
C ASN A 99 17.74 0.08 10.16
N GLY A 100 16.66 0.83 10.43
CA GLY A 100 16.12 1.02 11.78
C GLY A 100 16.85 2.05 12.65
N ASN A 101 17.90 2.71 12.16
CA ASN A 101 18.59 3.74 12.94
C ASN A 101 17.70 4.97 13.13
N ALA A 102 17.34 5.29 14.38
CA ALA A 102 16.38 6.34 14.72
C ALA A 102 16.77 7.75 14.22
N PHE A 103 18.07 8.06 14.25
CA PHE A 103 18.59 9.33 13.73
C PHE A 103 18.40 9.40 12.20
N CYS A 104 18.81 8.34 11.48
CA CYS A 104 18.65 8.25 10.04
C CYS A 104 17.17 8.28 9.62
N ILE A 105 16.28 7.60 10.35
CA ILE A 105 14.82 7.66 10.13
C ILE A 105 14.32 9.11 10.20
N THR A 106 14.70 9.82 11.26
CA THR A 106 14.25 11.20 11.46
C THR A 106 14.78 12.12 10.36
N GLN A 107 16.06 12.02 10.03
CA GLN A 107 16.68 12.81 8.96
C GLN A 107 16.04 12.54 7.59
N PHE A 108 15.75 11.29 7.29
CA PHE A 108 15.14 10.91 6.02
C PHE A 108 13.68 11.37 5.92
N LEU A 109 12.88 11.23 6.98
CA LEU A 109 11.52 11.78 6.99
C LEU A 109 11.53 13.31 6.87
N GLN A 110 12.48 13.99 7.52
CA GLN A 110 12.67 15.43 7.39
C GLN A 110 13.05 15.84 5.97
N SER A 111 13.88 15.08 5.26
CA SER A 111 14.22 15.37 3.86
C SER A 111 13.00 15.25 2.95
N LEU A 112 12.17 14.21 3.13
CA LEU A 112 10.92 14.06 2.37
C LEU A 112 9.96 15.24 2.59
N CYS A 113 9.87 15.74 3.83
CA CYS A 113 9.08 16.95 4.13
C CYS A 113 9.70 18.21 3.53
N GLY A 114 11.02 18.37 3.61
CA GLY A 114 11.75 19.52 3.07
C GLY A 114 11.61 19.66 1.54
N GLU A 115 11.54 18.53 0.85
CA GLU A 115 11.35 18.45 -0.60
C GLU A 115 9.88 18.47 -1.03
N ARG A 116 8.95 18.66 -0.07
CA ARG A 116 7.49 18.71 -0.28
C ARG A 116 6.88 17.42 -0.84
N LEU A 117 7.56 16.29 -0.63
CA LEU A 117 7.06 14.97 -1.00
C LEU A 117 6.07 14.43 0.02
N ILE A 118 6.24 14.84 1.28
CA ILE A 118 5.22 14.71 2.32
C ILE A 118 4.89 16.12 2.77
N GLN A 119 3.62 16.51 2.67
CA GLN A 119 3.21 17.87 3.00
C GLN A 119 1.86 17.91 3.69
N TRP A 120 1.69 18.90 4.55
CA TRP A 120 0.41 19.14 5.20
C TRP A 120 -0.55 19.86 4.24
N SER A 121 -1.69 19.24 3.96
CA SER A 121 -2.77 19.84 3.18
C SER A 121 -3.66 20.68 4.08
N SER A 122 -3.56 22.00 3.95
CA SER A 122 -4.39 22.93 4.73
C SER A 122 -5.88 22.85 4.35
N VAL A 123 -6.18 22.36 3.14
CA VAL A 123 -7.53 22.18 2.58
C VAL A 123 -8.16 20.87 3.08
N LEU A 124 -7.43 19.75 3.00
CA LEU A 124 -7.94 18.44 3.44
C LEU A 124 -7.71 18.17 4.93
N LYS A 125 -6.95 19.03 5.62
CA LYS A 125 -6.57 18.89 7.04
C LYS A 125 -5.92 17.54 7.34
N CYS A 126 -5.10 17.07 6.42
CA CYS A 126 -4.36 15.82 6.55
C CYS A 126 -2.99 15.95 5.89
N TRP A 127 -2.10 15.02 6.21
CA TRP A 127 -0.88 14.84 5.45
C TRP A 127 -1.20 14.25 4.07
N GLU A 128 -0.54 14.76 3.06
CA GLU A 128 -0.51 14.25 1.70
C GLU A 128 0.89 13.75 1.39
N ILE A 129 0.97 12.70 0.57
CA ILE A 129 2.23 12.10 0.15
C ILE A 129 2.21 11.96 -1.37
N ASP A 130 3.24 12.51 -2.02
CA ASP A 130 3.48 12.31 -3.44
C ASP A 130 4.29 11.03 -3.65
N THR A 131 3.57 9.91 -3.63
CA THR A 131 4.18 8.59 -3.85
C THR A 131 4.89 8.51 -5.21
N LYS A 132 4.44 9.24 -6.23
CA LYS A 132 5.03 9.18 -7.57
C LYS A 132 6.43 9.79 -7.57
N SER A 133 6.56 10.99 -7.00
CA SER A 133 7.85 11.68 -6.89
C SER A 133 8.79 10.96 -5.92
N ILE A 134 8.28 10.42 -4.80
CA ILE A 134 9.06 9.59 -3.87
C ILE A 134 9.62 8.35 -4.56
N ILE A 135 8.80 7.63 -5.33
CA ILE A 135 9.26 6.48 -6.11
C ILE A 135 10.32 6.91 -7.11
N THR A 136 10.10 8.01 -7.83
CA THR A 136 11.05 8.48 -8.85
C THR A 136 12.40 8.91 -8.24
N GLN A 137 12.40 9.47 -7.04
CA GLN A 137 13.57 10.11 -6.44
C GLN A 137 14.33 9.23 -5.46
N PHE A 138 13.61 8.48 -4.61
CA PHE A 138 14.19 7.76 -3.46
C PHE A 138 14.17 6.25 -3.61
N VAL A 139 13.47 5.76 -4.63
CA VAL A 139 13.63 4.41 -5.14
C VAL A 139 14.53 4.53 -6.37
N PRO A 140 15.87 4.44 -6.21
CA PRO A 140 16.78 4.36 -7.35
C PRO A 140 16.28 3.34 -8.38
N GLU A 141 16.55 3.65 -9.65
CA GLU A 141 16.44 2.69 -10.75
C GLU A 141 17.20 1.37 -10.45
N ASP A 142 18.05 1.33 -9.40
CA ASP A 142 18.84 0.20 -8.90
C ASP A 142 18.57 -0.27 -7.45
N VAL A 143 17.50 0.14 -6.75
CA VAL A 143 17.22 -0.42 -5.39
C VAL A 143 16.50 -1.79 -5.42
N PRO A 144 17.06 -2.84 -4.82
CA PRO A 144 16.60 -4.21 -4.94
C PRO A 144 15.53 -4.54 -3.89
N ASP A 145 14.28 -4.70 -4.31
CA ASP A 145 13.67 -5.99 -4.05
C ASP A 145 13.90 -6.79 -5.33
N ASP A 146 14.92 -7.65 -5.32
CA ASP A 146 15.26 -8.53 -6.43
C ASP A 146 14.03 -9.34 -6.86
N SER A 147 13.10 -9.59 -5.93
CA SER A 147 11.83 -10.28 -6.13
C SER A 147 10.89 -9.52 -7.07
N ILE A 148 10.53 -8.25 -6.80
CA ILE A 148 9.59 -7.49 -7.64
C ILE A 148 10.20 -7.17 -9.02
N ARG A 149 11.49 -6.82 -9.10
CA ARG A 149 12.17 -6.61 -10.40
C ARG A 149 12.29 -7.90 -11.20
N LYS A 150 12.61 -9.03 -10.56
CA LYS A 150 12.56 -10.35 -11.21
C LYS A 150 11.15 -10.65 -11.70
N LEU A 151 10.12 -10.36 -10.91
CA LEU A 151 8.72 -10.55 -11.32
C LEU A 151 8.34 -9.66 -12.51
N VAL A 152 8.72 -8.38 -12.51
CA VAL A 152 8.49 -7.47 -13.64
C VAL A 152 9.22 -7.97 -14.90
N ARG A 153 10.51 -8.32 -14.80
CA ARG A 153 11.28 -8.90 -15.93
C ARG A 153 10.68 -10.22 -16.40
N LYS A 154 10.26 -11.07 -15.46
CA LYS A 154 9.62 -12.36 -15.73
C LYS A 154 8.30 -12.16 -16.45
N ILE A 155 7.47 -11.20 -16.04
CA ILE A 155 6.23 -10.84 -16.72
C ILE A 155 6.54 -10.32 -18.12
N LEU A 156 7.51 -9.40 -18.28
CA LEU A 156 7.90 -8.86 -19.59
C LEU A 156 8.47 -9.90 -20.56
N GLN A 157 8.95 -11.04 -20.07
CA GLN A 157 9.39 -12.18 -20.89
C GLN A 157 8.24 -13.09 -21.34
N LEU A 158 7.04 -12.94 -20.77
CA LEU A 158 5.86 -13.72 -21.18
C LEU A 158 5.32 -13.24 -22.53
N PRO A 159 4.51 -14.04 -23.23
CA PRO A 159 3.78 -13.57 -24.40
C PRO A 159 2.95 -12.31 -24.07
N SER A 160 2.88 -11.34 -25.00
CA SER A 160 2.17 -10.06 -24.81
C SER A 160 0.73 -10.24 -24.33
N LYS A 161 0.06 -11.30 -24.80
CA LYS A 161 -1.30 -11.66 -24.38
C LYS A 161 -1.37 -12.07 -22.89
N THR A 162 -0.36 -12.77 -22.39
CA THR A 162 -0.25 -13.12 -20.96
C THR A 162 0.07 -11.90 -20.10
N GLN A 163 0.94 -11.02 -20.58
CA GLN A 163 1.24 -9.74 -19.90
C GLN A 163 -0.02 -8.90 -19.73
N HIS A 164 -0.74 -8.69 -20.83
CA HIS A 164 -1.98 -7.92 -20.84
C HIS A 164 -3.04 -8.53 -19.93
N ALA A 165 -3.18 -9.85 -19.94
CA ALA A 165 -4.06 -10.59 -19.04
C ALA A 165 -3.73 -10.38 -17.56
N LEU A 166 -2.44 -10.42 -17.18
CA LEU A 166 -1.99 -10.17 -15.80
C LEU A 166 -2.22 -8.71 -15.38
N GLN A 167 -1.94 -7.75 -16.25
CA GLN A 167 -2.22 -6.32 -16.03
C GLN A 167 -3.72 -6.10 -15.77
N MET A 168 -4.59 -6.65 -16.63
CA MET A 168 -6.04 -6.54 -16.47
C MET A 168 -6.54 -7.18 -15.18
N MET A 169 -6.04 -8.38 -14.84
CA MET A 169 -6.36 -9.06 -13.59
C MET A 169 -5.95 -8.22 -12.38
N SER A 170 -4.77 -7.58 -12.44
CA SER A 170 -4.24 -6.77 -11.34
C SER A 170 -5.11 -5.56 -11.00
N CYS A 171 -5.81 -5.00 -11.99
CA CYS A 171 -6.81 -3.96 -11.80
C CYS A 171 -8.06 -4.47 -11.09
N VAL A 172 -8.52 -5.70 -11.39
CA VAL A 172 -9.75 -6.29 -10.84
C VAL A 172 -9.57 -6.73 -9.39
N GLY A 173 -8.43 -7.33 -9.05
CA GLY A 173 -8.12 -7.77 -7.69
C GLY A 173 -7.16 -8.96 -7.63
N SER A 174 -6.92 -9.47 -6.42
CA SER A 174 -5.99 -10.58 -6.17
C SER A 174 -6.52 -11.95 -6.64
N LYS A 175 -7.86 -12.09 -6.76
CA LYS A 175 -8.58 -13.28 -7.21
C LYS A 175 -9.51 -12.94 -8.36
N CYS A 176 -9.53 -13.78 -9.40
CA CYS A 176 -10.42 -13.61 -10.54
C CYS A 176 -11.03 -14.96 -10.98
N SER A 177 -12.35 -15.00 -11.15
CA SER A 177 -13.03 -16.20 -11.65
C SER A 177 -12.74 -16.42 -13.14
N GLU A 178 -12.72 -17.67 -13.60
CA GLU A 178 -12.53 -17.98 -15.02
C GLU A 178 -13.55 -17.27 -15.92
N SER A 179 -14.80 -17.15 -15.45
CA SER A 179 -15.86 -16.43 -16.16
C SER A 179 -15.60 -14.93 -16.31
N THR A 180 -14.91 -14.31 -15.33
CA THR A 180 -14.49 -12.91 -15.40
C THR A 180 -13.29 -12.76 -16.34
N MET A 181 -12.41 -13.76 -16.37
CA MET A 181 -11.21 -13.77 -17.22
C MET A 181 -11.50 -13.89 -18.71
N LEU A 182 -12.51 -14.68 -19.08
CA LEU A 182 -12.99 -14.77 -20.46
C LEU A 182 -13.45 -13.42 -21.02
N LEU A 183 -13.85 -12.48 -20.16
CA LEU A 183 -14.25 -11.13 -20.58
C LEU A 183 -13.08 -10.27 -21.05
N PHE A 184 -11.85 -10.67 -20.72
CA PHE A 184 -10.64 -9.92 -21.03
C PHE A 184 -9.87 -10.48 -22.23
N LEU A 185 -10.32 -11.60 -22.80
CA LEU A 185 -9.73 -12.21 -23.98
C LEU A 185 -10.51 -11.85 -25.24
N ASP A 186 -9.80 -11.70 -26.36
CA ASP A 186 -10.43 -11.40 -27.66
C ASP A 186 -11.33 -12.56 -28.13
N GLU A 187 -12.32 -12.27 -28.98
CA GLU A 187 -13.31 -13.24 -29.48
C GLU A 187 -12.67 -14.50 -30.11
N GLU A 188 -11.51 -14.37 -30.77
CA GLU A 188 -10.79 -15.52 -31.33
C GLU A 188 -10.24 -16.47 -30.27
N MET A 189 -9.87 -15.96 -29.08
CA MET A 189 -9.34 -16.76 -27.98
C MET A 189 -10.45 -17.50 -27.24
N ILE A 190 -11.63 -16.87 -27.13
CA ILE A 190 -12.84 -17.50 -26.57
C ILE A 190 -13.25 -18.70 -27.45
N LYS A 191 -13.25 -18.56 -28.79
CA LYS A 191 -13.57 -19.65 -29.72
C LYS A 191 -12.62 -20.86 -29.64
N ARG A 192 -11.37 -20.67 -29.20
CA ARG A 192 -10.41 -21.77 -28.97
C ARG A 192 -10.63 -22.46 -27.62
N ALA A 193 -11.05 -21.70 -26.60
CA ALA A 193 -11.37 -22.22 -25.27
C ALA A 193 -12.69 -23.02 -25.24
N ASP A 194 -13.63 -22.73 -26.14
CA ASP A 194 -14.95 -23.37 -26.20
C ASP A 194 -14.97 -24.76 -26.88
N LYS A 195 -13.80 -25.36 -27.17
CA LYS A 195 -13.74 -26.72 -27.71
C LYS A 195 -14.00 -27.74 -26.59
N PRO A 196 -15.09 -28.53 -26.65
CA PRO A 196 -15.61 -29.29 -25.52
C PRO A 196 -14.75 -30.49 -25.06
N ASN A 197 -13.65 -30.79 -25.77
CA ASN A 197 -12.76 -31.92 -25.44
C ASN A 197 -11.50 -31.53 -24.63
N GLN A 198 -11.36 -30.26 -24.21
CA GLN A 198 -10.21 -29.78 -23.42
C GLN A 198 -10.66 -29.04 -22.14
N ARG A 199 -11.65 -29.60 -21.43
CA ARG A 199 -12.17 -29.05 -20.16
C ARG A 199 -11.15 -28.93 -19.01
N ASN A 200 -9.92 -29.40 -19.20
CA ASN A 200 -8.82 -29.28 -18.23
C ASN A 200 -7.70 -28.35 -18.67
N ASP A 201 -7.76 -27.76 -19.88
CA ASP A 201 -6.72 -26.87 -20.34
C ASP A 201 -7.08 -25.45 -19.95
N SER A 202 -6.52 -25.00 -18.82
CA SER A 202 -6.41 -23.59 -18.45
C SER A 202 -6.15 -22.72 -19.68
N LEU A 203 -6.86 -21.60 -19.80
CA LEU A 203 -6.71 -20.61 -20.87
C LEU A 203 -5.22 -20.43 -21.25
N PRO A 204 -4.82 -20.55 -22.53
CA PRO A 204 -3.40 -20.65 -22.91
C PRO A 204 -2.50 -19.51 -22.42
N CYS A 205 -3.05 -18.32 -22.22
CA CYS A 205 -2.30 -17.19 -21.65
C CYS A 205 -2.08 -17.31 -20.14
N PHE A 206 -3.02 -17.90 -19.40
CA PHE A 206 -2.95 -18.10 -17.96
C PHE A 206 -2.25 -19.40 -17.57
N SER A 207 -2.31 -20.43 -18.42
CA SER A 207 -1.54 -21.67 -18.23
C SER A 207 -0.04 -21.39 -18.14
N VAL A 208 0.46 -20.49 -18.99
CA VAL A 208 1.85 -20.00 -18.95
C VAL A 208 2.13 -19.28 -17.63
N ALA A 209 1.25 -18.39 -17.17
CA ALA A 209 1.45 -17.69 -15.90
C ALA A 209 1.38 -18.61 -14.67
N VAL A 210 0.56 -19.67 -14.72
CA VAL A 210 0.50 -20.71 -13.68
C VAL A 210 1.78 -21.55 -13.70
N HIS A 211 2.25 -22.00 -14.87
CA HIS A 211 3.50 -22.74 -15.02
C HIS A 211 4.70 -21.92 -14.50
N GLU A 212 4.68 -20.62 -14.74
CA GLU A 212 5.68 -19.67 -14.23
C GLU A 212 5.52 -19.33 -12.74
N GLY A 213 4.56 -19.92 -12.02
CA GLY A 213 4.34 -19.69 -10.60
C GLY A 213 3.84 -18.29 -10.24
N LEU A 214 3.34 -17.54 -11.22
CA LEU A 214 2.78 -16.20 -11.04
C LEU A 214 1.31 -16.25 -10.61
N LEU A 215 0.61 -17.31 -11.01
CA LEU A 215 -0.78 -17.57 -10.65
C LEU A 215 -0.94 -18.95 -10.02
N VAL A 216 -1.94 -19.10 -9.17
CA VAL A 216 -2.40 -20.37 -8.58
C VAL A 216 -3.86 -20.57 -8.95
N MET A 217 -4.22 -21.80 -9.31
CA MET A 217 -5.59 -22.18 -9.64
C MET A 217 -6.22 -22.92 -8.46
N ASP A 218 -7.40 -22.49 -8.01
CA ASP A 218 -8.09 -23.03 -6.83
C ASP A 218 -9.42 -23.74 -7.15
N GLY A 219 -9.60 -24.16 -8.41
CA GLY A 219 -10.82 -24.79 -8.92
C GLY A 219 -11.98 -23.82 -9.16
N THR A 220 -11.91 -22.59 -8.65
CA THR A 220 -12.93 -21.54 -8.87
C THR A 220 -12.44 -20.38 -9.73
N GLY A 221 -11.14 -20.33 -9.99
CA GLY A 221 -10.49 -19.32 -10.82
C GLY A 221 -8.98 -19.28 -10.60
N TYR A 222 -8.40 -18.11 -10.87
CA TYR A 222 -6.98 -17.82 -10.72
C TYR A 222 -6.75 -16.80 -9.60
N ASN A 223 -5.70 -17.01 -8.84
CA ASN A 223 -5.21 -16.10 -7.82
C ASN A 223 -3.77 -15.71 -8.15
N PHE A 224 -3.37 -14.48 -7.86
CA PHE A 224 -1.94 -14.18 -7.80
C PHE A 224 -1.29 -15.02 -6.70
N SER A 225 -0.13 -15.60 -7.00
CA SER A 225 0.61 -16.41 -6.02
C SER A 225 1.07 -15.58 -4.82
N HIS A 226 1.29 -14.28 -5.02
CA HIS A 226 1.57 -13.30 -3.98
C HIS A 226 1.10 -11.90 -4.41
N ASP A 227 0.77 -11.05 -3.43
CA ASP A 227 0.49 -9.62 -3.63
C ASP A 227 1.58 -8.87 -4.43
N GLN A 228 2.84 -9.31 -4.36
CA GLN A 228 3.96 -8.74 -5.12
C GLN A 228 3.81 -8.97 -6.63
N VAL A 229 3.23 -10.10 -7.03
CA VAL A 229 2.99 -10.41 -8.45
C VAL A 229 1.87 -9.52 -9.00
N GLN A 230 0.81 -9.32 -8.21
CA GLN A 230 -0.25 -8.38 -8.56
C GLN A 230 0.31 -6.97 -8.73
N TYR A 231 1.14 -6.52 -7.78
CA TYR A 231 1.76 -5.21 -7.84
C TYR A 231 2.67 -5.06 -9.07
N ALA A 232 3.53 -6.05 -9.34
CA ALA A 232 4.40 -6.06 -10.52
C ALA A 232 3.58 -5.95 -11.82
N ALA A 233 2.52 -6.73 -11.95
CA ALA A 233 1.62 -6.66 -13.11
C ALA A 233 0.93 -5.29 -13.23
N TYR A 234 0.44 -4.72 -12.14
CA TYR A 234 -0.22 -3.40 -12.15
C TYR A 234 0.74 -2.26 -12.48
N SER A 235 2.00 -2.36 -12.03
CA SER A 235 3.04 -1.35 -12.29
C SER A 235 3.44 -1.26 -13.76
N LEU A 236 3.18 -2.30 -14.55
CA LEU A 236 3.46 -2.32 -15.99
C LEU A 236 2.43 -1.53 -16.81
N ILE A 237 1.34 -1.06 -16.20
CA ILE A 237 0.35 -0.21 -16.87
C ILE A 237 0.85 1.24 -16.77
N PRO A 238 1.02 1.97 -17.90
CA PRO A 238 1.40 3.37 -17.88
C PRO A 238 0.46 4.19 -16.99
N GLU A 239 1.01 5.07 -16.16
CA GLU A 239 0.24 5.80 -15.14
C GLU A 239 -0.88 6.63 -15.78
N GLU A 240 -0.57 7.29 -16.89
CA GLU A 240 -1.51 8.03 -17.73
C GLU A 240 -2.59 7.14 -18.37
N GLU A 241 -2.42 5.83 -18.45
CA GLU A 241 -3.42 4.92 -19.05
C GLU A 241 -4.28 4.20 -18.01
N LYS A 242 -3.83 4.10 -16.74
CA LYS A 242 -4.54 3.33 -15.70
C LYS A 242 -6.02 3.68 -15.59
N HIS A 243 -6.33 4.97 -15.63
CA HIS A 243 -7.71 5.45 -15.54
C HIS A 243 -8.59 4.97 -16.73
N LEU A 244 -8.05 4.94 -17.96
CA LEU A 244 -8.71 4.37 -19.13
C LEU A 244 -8.89 2.86 -19.02
N TRP A 245 -7.85 2.15 -18.55
CA TRP A 245 -7.90 0.70 -18.33
C TRP A 245 -9.01 0.32 -17.36
N HIS A 246 -9.07 0.95 -16.19
CA HIS A 246 -10.12 0.71 -15.19
C HIS A 246 -11.53 0.98 -15.77
N LEU A 247 -11.71 2.04 -16.55
CA LEU A 247 -12.98 2.34 -17.21
C LEU A 247 -13.38 1.23 -18.21
N GLN A 248 -12.44 0.77 -19.04
CA GLN A 248 -12.67 -0.29 -20.02
C GLN A 248 -12.97 -1.64 -19.35
N ILE A 249 -12.25 -1.99 -18.29
CA ILE A 249 -12.46 -3.19 -17.47
C ILE A 249 -13.89 -3.20 -16.92
N GLY A 250 -14.30 -2.12 -16.26
CA GLY A 250 -15.64 -2.00 -15.71
C GLY A 250 -16.73 -2.18 -16.78
N ARG A 251 -16.53 -1.57 -17.97
CA ARG A 251 -17.45 -1.70 -19.12
C ARG A 251 -17.54 -3.13 -19.62
N LYS A 252 -16.41 -3.81 -19.80
CA LYS A 252 -16.38 -5.21 -20.23
C LYS A 252 -17.09 -6.12 -19.22
N ILE A 253 -16.83 -5.93 -17.92
CA ILE A 253 -17.50 -6.70 -16.86
C ILE A 253 -19.01 -6.48 -16.91
N TRP A 254 -19.46 -5.24 -17.03
CA TRP A 254 -20.89 -4.92 -17.04
C TRP A 254 -21.63 -5.46 -18.28
N ASN A 255 -21.04 -5.31 -19.46
CA ASN A 255 -21.70 -5.62 -20.73
C ASN A 255 -21.74 -7.12 -21.03
N ASN A 256 -20.75 -7.89 -20.57
CA ASN A 256 -20.65 -9.31 -20.88
C ASN A 256 -21.31 -10.23 -19.85
N VAL A 257 -21.94 -9.67 -18.81
CA VAL A 257 -22.68 -10.44 -17.81
C VAL A 257 -24.17 -10.37 -18.11
N ALA A 258 -24.81 -11.54 -18.21
CA ALA A 258 -26.25 -11.64 -18.40
C ALA A 258 -27.01 -10.85 -17.31
N GLU A 259 -28.14 -10.23 -17.67
CA GLU A 259 -28.88 -9.31 -16.78
C GLU A 259 -29.15 -9.90 -15.39
N LYS A 260 -29.53 -11.19 -15.33
CA LYS A 260 -29.80 -11.94 -14.08
C LYS A 260 -28.59 -12.05 -13.13
N ARG A 261 -27.38 -11.80 -13.62
CA ARG A 261 -26.12 -11.88 -12.87
C ARG A 261 -25.48 -10.50 -12.65
N LYS A 262 -26.02 -9.42 -13.22
CA LYS A 262 -25.45 -8.07 -13.10
C LYS A 262 -25.36 -7.58 -11.66
N ASP A 263 -26.33 -7.95 -10.82
CA ASP A 263 -26.26 -7.61 -9.39
C ASP A 263 -25.07 -8.27 -8.69
N LYS A 264 -24.57 -9.42 -9.15
CA LYS A 264 -23.38 -10.05 -8.55
C LYS A 264 -22.09 -9.29 -8.84
N VAL A 265 -22.00 -8.66 -10.01
CA VAL A 265 -20.78 -7.95 -10.47
C VAL A 265 -20.87 -6.44 -10.34
N ILE A 266 -22.01 -5.91 -9.88
CA ILE A 266 -22.27 -4.46 -9.91
C ILE A 266 -21.23 -3.63 -9.15
N PHE A 267 -20.81 -4.07 -7.97
CA PHE A 267 -19.78 -3.35 -7.19
C PHE A 267 -18.46 -3.35 -7.95
N THR A 268 -17.97 -4.52 -8.35
CA THR A 268 -16.74 -4.66 -9.13
C THR A 268 -16.78 -3.82 -10.41
N ALA A 269 -17.88 -3.87 -11.18
CA ALA A 269 -17.99 -3.11 -12.42
C ALA A 269 -18.01 -1.59 -12.17
N VAL A 270 -18.80 -1.13 -11.19
CA VAL A 270 -18.96 0.31 -10.90
C VAL A 270 -17.71 0.89 -10.24
N ASP A 271 -17.04 0.16 -9.35
CA ASP A 271 -15.78 0.61 -8.72
C ASP A 271 -14.69 0.83 -9.77
N GLN A 272 -14.57 -0.09 -10.73
CA GLN A 272 -13.64 0.04 -11.86
C GLN A 272 -13.97 1.25 -12.73
N MET A 273 -15.25 1.45 -13.08
CA MET A 273 -15.65 2.62 -13.87
C MET A 273 -15.47 3.94 -13.11
N ASN A 274 -15.71 3.95 -11.79
CA ASN A 274 -15.55 5.12 -10.94
C ASN A 274 -14.07 5.50 -10.76
N TYR A 275 -13.15 4.54 -10.82
CA TYR A 275 -11.72 4.83 -10.83
C TYR A 275 -11.31 5.60 -12.10
N GLY A 276 -11.89 5.25 -13.25
CA GLY A 276 -11.68 5.92 -14.53
C GLY A 276 -12.62 7.09 -14.83
N ILE A 277 -13.27 7.66 -13.81
CA ILE A 277 -14.37 8.62 -13.98
C ILE A 277 -13.95 9.90 -14.70
N SER A 278 -12.68 10.31 -14.58
CA SER A 278 -12.12 11.50 -15.23
C SER A 278 -12.11 11.39 -16.75
N SER A 279 -12.04 10.18 -17.33
CA SER A 279 -12.10 9.96 -18.79
C SER A 279 -13.51 9.96 -19.36
N VAL A 280 -14.55 10.10 -18.54
CA VAL A 280 -15.95 10.03 -19.01
C VAL A 280 -16.40 11.42 -19.45
N GLU A 281 -16.25 11.72 -20.74
CA GLU A 281 -16.54 13.06 -21.28
C GLU A 281 -18.00 13.22 -21.74
N SER A 282 -18.53 12.21 -22.45
CA SER A 282 -19.88 12.24 -23.04
C SER A 282 -20.98 12.26 -21.99
N GLY A 283 -21.94 13.17 -22.14
CA GLY A 283 -23.13 13.27 -21.28
C GLY A 283 -23.93 11.97 -21.17
N ASP A 284 -24.06 11.22 -22.26
CA ASP A 284 -24.76 9.92 -22.25
C ASP A 284 -24.01 8.88 -21.41
N GLN A 285 -22.68 8.88 -21.48
CA GLN A 285 -21.84 7.98 -20.67
C GLN A 285 -21.86 8.37 -19.19
N LYS A 286 -21.90 9.68 -18.87
CA LYS A 286 -22.07 10.17 -17.50
C LYS A 286 -23.42 9.74 -16.91
N VAL A 287 -24.50 9.90 -17.68
CA VAL A 287 -25.84 9.46 -17.27
C VAL A 287 -25.88 7.95 -17.06
N PHE A 288 -25.28 7.18 -17.97
CA PHE A 288 -25.17 5.73 -17.83
C PHE A 288 -24.45 5.32 -16.54
N LEU A 289 -23.25 5.87 -16.28
CA LEU A 289 -22.48 5.57 -15.09
C LEU A 289 -23.18 6.05 -13.80
N ALA A 290 -23.93 7.16 -13.87
CA ALA A 290 -24.77 7.62 -12.77
C ALA A 290 -25.91 6.63 -12.47
N LYS A 291 -26.59 6.09 -13.49
CA LYS A 291 -27.62 5.04 -13.33
C LYS A 291 -27.02 3.78 -12.69
N LEU A 292 -25.78 3.41 -13.03
CA LEU A 292 -25.09 2.28 -12.40
C LEU A 292 -24.73 2.55 -10.94
N ASN A 293 -24.23 3.75 -10.62
CA ASN A 293 -23.99 4.18 -9.24
C ASN A 293 -25.28 4.19 -8.40
N LEU A 294 -26.43 4.52 -9.00
CA LEU A 294 -27.74 4.42 -8.33
C LEU A 294 -28.07 2.97 -7.97
N ARG A 295 -27.91 2.05 -8.92
CA ARG A 295 -28.17 0.62 -8.69
C ARG A 295 -27.19 0.03 -7.68
N ALA A 296 -25.90 0.43 -7.72
CA ALA A 296 -24.89 0.01 -6.75
C ALA A 296 -25.20 0.51 -5.34
N GLY A 297 -25.54 1.80 -5.18
CA GLY A 297 -25.93 2.36 -3.90
C GLY A 297 -27.22 1.76 -3.34
N GLY A 298 -28.22 1.50 -4.18
CA GLY A 298 -29.44 0.78 -3.76
C GLY A 298 -29.17 -0.64 -3.27
N LYS A 299 -28.25 -1.36 -3.92
CA LYS A 299 -27.79 -2.67 -3.44
C LYS A 299 -26.96 -2.57 -2.16
N ALA A 300 -26.09 -1.56 -2.02
CA ALA A 300 -25.35 -1.32 -0.77
C ALA A 300 -26.32 -1.03 0.39
N MET A 301 -27.38 -0.29 0.13
CA MET A 301 -28.45 -0.01 1.10
C MET A 301 -29.19 -1.27 1.55
N SER A 302 -29.55 -2.18 0.64
CA SER A 302 -30.19 -3.45 1.02
C SER A 302 -29.28 -4.39 1.81
N LEU A 303 -27.96 -4.18 1.76
CA LEU A 303 -26.95 -4.87 2.57
C LEU A 303 -26.54 -4.08 3.82
N SER A 304 -27.21 -2.97 4.13
CA SER A 304 -26.90 -2.07 5.25
C SER A 304 -25.46 -1.51 5.24
N ALA A 305 -24.83 -1.44 4.06
CA ALA A 305 -23.50 -0.86 3.86
C ALA A 305 -23.60 0.66 3.60
N PHE A 306 -23.92 1.42 4.66
CA PHE A 306 -24.26 2.85 4.54
C PHE A 306 -23.12 3.73 3.99
N SER A 307 -21.86 3.42 4.31
CA SER A 307 -20.69 4.13 3.78
C SER A 307 -20.54 3.93 2.26
N SER A 308 -20.65 2.69 1.78
CA SER A 308 -20.64 2.37 0.35
C SER A 308 -21.84 2.99 -0.38
N CYS A 309 -23.01 2.98 0.25
CA CYS A 309 -24.22 3.63 -0.24
C CYS A 309 -23.99 5.13 -0.48
N ALA A 310 -23.49 5.85 0.53
CA ALA A 310 -23.16 7.27 0.42
C ALA A 310 -22.10 7.53 -0.67
N TYR A 311 -21.06 6.69 -0.76
CA TYR A 311 -20.04 6.78 -1.80
C TYR A 311 -20.67 6.70 -3.21
N TYR A 312 -21.42 5.64 -3.51
CA TYR A 312 -22.02 5.47 -4.84
C TYR A 312 -23.00 6.59 -5.17
N PHE A 313 -23.85 6.98 -4.22
CA PHE A 313 -24.81 8.06 -4.43
C PHE A 313 -24.14 9.40 -4.70
N SER A 314 -23.12 9.75 -3.91
CA SER A 314 -22.37 10.99 -4.11
C SER A 314 -21.65 11.02 -5.47
N THR A 315 -21.09 9.89 -5.90
CA THR A 315 -20.42 9.76 -7.21
C THR A 315 -21.42 9.90 -8.35
N GLY A 316 -22.59 9.27 -8.24
CA GLY A 316 -23.69 9.40 -9.20
C GLY A 316 -24.21 10.84 -9.33
N ILE A 317 -24.37 11.56 -8.21
CA ILE A 317 -24.76 12.98 -8.23
C ILE A 317 -23.70 13.84 -8.92
N LYS A 318 -22.41 13.64 -8.61
CA LYS A 318 -21.30 14.40 -9.21
C LYS A 318 -21.30 14.28 -10.74
N LEU A 319 -21.54 13.09 -11.27
CA LEU A 319 -21.62 12.84 -12.72
C LEU A 319 -22.74 13.63 -13.42
N LEU A 320 -23.87 13.83 -12.72
CA LEU A 320 -25.04 14.51 -13.26
C LEU A 320 -25.02 16.03 -13.04
N SER A 321 -24.22 16.51 -12.09
CA SER A 321 -24.19 17.92 -11.66
C SER A 321 -23.60 18.91 -12.67
N ARG A 322 -23.10 18.45 -13.83
CA ARG A 322 -22.51 19.31 -14.87
C ARG A 322 -23.33 19.47 -16.16
N GLU A 323 -24.37 18.67 -16.39
CA GLU A 323 -25.22 18.80 -17.60
C GLU A 323 -26.70 18.57 -17.26
N GLY A 324 -27.49 19.66 -17.35
CA GLY A 324 -28.92 19.65 -17.11
C GLY A 324 -29.70 18.89 -18.18
N ARG A 325 -30.13 17.67 -17.87
CA ARG A 325 -31.20 16.95 -18.58
C ARG A 325 -32.32 16.60 -17.59
N ARG A 326 -33.58 16.57 -18.05
CA ARG A 326 -34.75 16.22 -17.21
C ARG A 326 -34.61 14.85 -16.54
N GLU A 327 -34.00 13.86 -17.23
CA GLU A 327 -33.68 12.54 -16.62
C GLU A 327 -32.66 12.65 -15.47
N SER A 328 -31.64 13.52 -15.60
CA SER A 328 -30.65 13.78 -14.56
C SER A 328 -31.32 14.32 -13.29
N ASN A 329 -32.34 15.17 -13.42
CA ASN A 329 -33.05 15.74 -12.28
C ASN A 329 -33.87 14.70 -11.49
N VAL A 330 -34.46 13.71 -12.17
CA VAL A 330 -35.19 12.61 -11.49
C VAL A 330 -34.20 11.71 -10.74
N ILE A 331 -33.08 11.36 -11.39
CA ILE A 331 -32.06 10.51 -10.79
C ILE A 331 -31.39 11.22 -9.59
N ILE A 332 -31.08 12.52 -9.72
CA ILE A 332 -30.57 13.35 -8.60
C ILE A 332 -31.59 13.40 -7.46
N SER A 333 -32.88 13.55 -7.75
CA SER A 333 -33.92 13.53 -6.72
C SER A 333 -34.00 12.18 -6.02
N ILE A 334 -33.87 11.06 -6.74
CA ILE A 334 -33.82 9.71 -6.15
C ILE A 334 -32.58 9.57 -5.27
N PHE A 335 -31.39 10.00 -5.73
CA PHE A 335 -30.18 9.97 -4.91
C PHE A 335 -30.31 10.82 -3.64
N LYS A 336 -30.88 12.02 -3.74
CA LYS A 336 -31.11 12.91 -2.60
C LYS A 336 -32.12 12.34 -1.62
N LEU A 337 -33.22 11.76 -2.11
CA LEU A 337 -34.18 11.04 -1.28
C LEU A 337 -33.50 9.88 -0.54
N CYS A 338 -32.70 9.07 -1.22
CA CYS A 338 -32.00 7.95 -0.59
C CYS A 338 -30.92 8.37 0.42
N LEU A 339 -30.32 9.57 0.28
CA LEU A 339 -29.40 10.14 1.27
C LEU A 339 -30.12 10.77 2.48
N LEU A 340 -31.31 11.33 2.28
CA LEU A 340 -32.12 11.94 3.36
C LEU A 340 -32.69 10.90 4.33
N PHE A 341 -32.89 9.65 3.90
CA PHE A 341 -33.29 8.53 4.77
C PHE A 341 -32.12 7.86 5.52
N GLN A 342 -30.93 8.49 5.55
CA GLN A 342 -29.78 8.02 6.35
C GLN A 342 -29.71 8.62 7.77
N TYR A 343 -30.75 9.35 8.21
CA TYR A 343 -30.94 9.80 9.60
C TYR A 343 -32.23 9.25 10.19
#